data_AF-A0A1Q7WUA8-F1
#
_entry.id   AF-A0A1Q7WUA8-F1
#
_cell.length_a   1.000
_cell.length_b   1.000
_cell.length_c   1.000
_cell.angle_alpha   90.00
_cell.angle_beta   90.00
_cell.angle_gamma   90.00
#
_symmetry.space_group_name_H-M   'P 1'
#
loop_
_entity.id
_entity.type
_entity.pdbx_description
1 polymer ?
#
loop_
_entity_poly.entity_id
_entity_poly.type
_entity_poly.pdbx_seq_one_letter_code
_entity_poly.pdbx_strand_id
1 'polypeptide(L)'
;MRLSEASISSPATRVSLNQVIDCCSYAAERSHDPHFAYRTGLRFHVSAYGMYGFAMLSSIDYRRTLEFAVKYHQLATPLVTMGFKENDGCGIWLLNPLSYARIDARLYKFIVEMQFGIMLSLHRDFMGSSFFAREFQVTYSSSSDASKYAAFFGAPVLFGQSANSLLFDSGWLDGTPRLGNQITHSTVVSLCDAQIEEFQFRRGLVGEVRKILVKNLMRPTRFQDVAQNLNMSERTLRRKLRGENSSFRQVVDELRRDTA
;
A
#
# COMPACT_ATOMS: atom_id res chain seq x y z
N MET A 1 -7.73 18.93 -2.03
CA MET A 1 -6.89 18.56 -0.87
C MET A 1 -6.31 19.83 -0.25
N ARG A 2 -6.37 20.02 1.08
CA ARG A 2 -5.69 21.13 1.79
C ARG A 2 -4.63 20.56 2.74
N LEU A 3 -3.46 20.22 2.19
CA LEU A 3 -2.24 20.05 2.99
C LEU A 3 -1.45 21.36 2.85
N SER A 4 -0.90 21.88 3.94
CA SER A 4 0.06 22.99 3.84
C SER A 4 1.40 22.47 3.33
N GLU A 5 2.23 23.35 2.78
CA GLU A 5 3.58 22.99 2.34
C GLU A 5 4.41 22.38 3.48
N ALA A 6 4.31 22.95 4.68
CA ALA A 6 4.94 22.40 5.88
C ALA A 6 4.45 20.98 6.24
N SER A 7 3.17 20.67 5.99
CA SER A 7 2.65 19.31 6.18
C SER A 7 3.23 18.32 5.16
N ILE A 8 3.54 18.75 3.93
CA ILE A 8 4.09 17.84 2.90
C ILE A 8 5.50 17.37 3.29
N SER A 9 6.31 18.23 3.91
CA SER A 9 7.68 17.89 4.31
C SER A 9 7.80 17.19 5.67
N SER A 10 6.68 16.98 6.38
CA SER A 10 6.71 16.37 7.71
C SER A 10 6.53 14.85 7.65
N PRO A 11 7.45 14.05 8.23
CA PRO A 11 7.34 12.59 8.28
C PRO A 11 6.20 12.11 9.21
N ALA A 12 5.70 13.00 10.08
CA ALA A 12 4.56 12.73 10.94
C ALA A 12 3.21 12.94 10.23
N THR A 13 3.19 13.66 9.11
CA THR A 13 1.96 13.85 8.34
C THR A 13 1.44 12.51 7.87
N ARG A 14 0.13 12.32 8.05
CA ARG A 14 -0.60 11.16 7.57
C ARG A 14 -1.64 11.62 6.57
N VAL A 15 -1.71 10.92 5.45
CA VAL A 15 -2.77 11.09 4.45
C VAL A 15 -3.73 9.92 4.54
N SER A 16 -5.02 10.22 4.50
CA SER A 16 -6.06 9.20 4.39
C SER A 16 -6.09 8.63 2.97
N LEU A 17 -6.55 7.39 2.83
CA LEU A 17 -6.75 6.75 1.53
C LEU A 17 -7.67 7.59 0.63
N ASN A 18 -8.71 8.23 1.19
CA ASN A 18 -9.60 9.12 0.45
C ASN A 18 -8.86 10.34 -0.12
N GLN A 19 -7.92 10.93 0.62
CA GLN A 19 -7.12 12.05 0.09
C GLN A 19 -6.22 11.61 -1.06
N VAL A 20 -5.67 10.38 -1.00
CA VAL A 20 -4.89 9.82 -2.11
C VAL A 20 -5.78 9.58 -3.33
N ILE A 21 -6.96 8.98 -3.13
CA ILE A 21 -7.97 8.78 -4.18
C ILE A 21 -8.34 10.11 -4.83
N ASP A 22 -8.66 11.13 -4.04
CA ASP A 22 -9.01 12.46 -4.55
C ASP A 22 -7.85 13.04 -5.40
N CYS A 23 -6.60 12.90 -4.95
CA CYS A 23 -5.43 13.33 -5.73
C CYS A 23 -5.32 12.60 -7.07
N CYS A 24 -5.48 11.28 -7.08
CA CYS A 24 -5.48 10.49 -8.30
C CYS A 24 -6.63 10.90 -9.24
N SER A 25 -7.84 11.13 -8.72
CA SER A 25 -8.99 11.61 -9.49
C SER A 25 -8.69 12.98 -10.13
N TYR A 26 -8.20 13.93 -9.34
CA TYR A 26 -7.84 15.25 -9.86
C TYR A 26 -6.76 15.19 -10.95
N ALA A 27 -5.76 14.33 -10.77
CA ALA A 27 -4.73 14.10 -11.78
C ALA A 27 -5.30 13.46 -13.04
N ALA A 28 -6.18 12.46 -12.90
CA ALA A 28 -6.83 11.79 -14.02
C ALA A 28 -7.77 12.71 -14.82
N GLU A 29 -8.39 13.69 -14.16
CA GLU A 29 -9.26 14.69 -14.81
C GLU A 29 -8.47 15.79 -15.52
N ARG A 30 -7.37 16.26 -14.93
CA ARG A 30 -6.63 17.45 -15.39
C ARG A 30 -5.44 17.14 -16.27
N SER A 31 -4.93 15.92 -16.24
CA SER A 31 -3.81 15.54 -17.10
C SER A 31 -4.27 15.46 -18.56
N HIS A 32 -3.60 16.22 -19.42
CA HIS A 32 -3.71 16.06 -20.87
C HIS A 32 -2.77 14.97 -21.42
N ASP A 33 -1.89 14.43 -20.58
CA ASP A 33 -1.00 13.33 -20.92
C ASP A 33 -1.68 11.98 -20.60
N PRO A 34 -1.99 11.17 -21.62
CA PRO A 34 -2.63 9.86 -21.43
C PRO A 34 -1.73 8.83 -20.73
N HIS A 35 -0.43 9.12 -20.57
CA HIS A 35 0.55 8.24 -19.91
C HIS A 35 1.03 8.78 -18.56
N PHE A 36 0.38 9.82 -18.05
CA PHE A 36 0.78 10.51 -16.83
C PHE A 36 0.81 9.58 -15.62
N ALA A 37 -0.17 8.68 -15.51
CA ALA A 37 -0.27 7.73 -14.40
C ALA A 37 0.96 6.83 -14.32
N TYR A 38 1.29 6.16 -15.41
CA TYR A 38 2.46 5.28 -15.51
C TYR A 38 3.77 6.04 -15.23
N ARG A 39 3.96 7.21 -15.85
CA ARG A 39 5.15 8.06 -15.61
C ARG A 39 5.25 8.52 -14.16
N THR A 40 4.13 8.84 -13.53
CA THR A 40 4.08 9.18 -12.10
C THR A 40 4.53 7.99 -11.27
N GLY A 41 4.04 6.79 -11.59
CA GLY A 41 4.45 5.55 -10.93
C GLY A 41 5.96 5.30 -11.01
N LEU A 42 6.58 5.56 -12.17
CA LEU A 42 8.04 5.42 -12.35
C LEU A 42 8.89 6.35 -11.47
N ARG A 43 8.30 7.37 -10.85
CA ARG A 43 9.01 8.29 -9.95
C ARG A 43 9.00 7.83 -8.49
N PHE A 44 8.28 6.75 -8.18
CA PHE A 44 8.36 6.12 -6.87
C PHE A 44 9.60 5.24 -6.81
N HIS A 45 10.34 5.37 -5.72
CA HIS A 45 11.49 4.52 -5.41
C HIS A 45 11.30 3.89 -4.05
N VAL A 46 12.04 2.81 -3.76
CA VAL A 46 12.05 2.10 -2.47
C VAL A 46 12.23 3.06 -1.28
N SER A 47 12.94 4.18 -1.46
CA SER A 47 13.14 5.21 -0.43
C SER A 47 11.84 5.90 0.01
N ALA A 48 10.81 5.95 -0.85
CA ALA A 48 9.50 6.50 -0.51
C ALA A 48 8.70 5.59 0.45
N TYR A 49 9.15 4.35 0.65
CA TYR A 49 8.45 3.32 1.42
C TYR A 49 9.08 3.03 2.79
N GLY A 50 10.05 3.84 3.23
CA GLY A 50 10.65 3.71 4.56
C GLY A 50 11.17 2.31 4.87
N MET A 51 10.83 1.77 6.03
CA MET A 51 11.29 0.44 6.46
C MET A 51 10.78 -0.71 5.58
N TYR A 52 9.58 -0.58 5.02
CA TYR A 52 9.06 -1.56 4.06
C TYR A 52 9.93 -1.60 2.79
N GLY A 53 10.33 -0.43 2.27
CA GLY A 53 11.29 -0.31 1.18
C GLY A 53 12.67 -0.88 1.52
N PHE A 54 13.16 -0.57 2.71
CA PHE A 54 14.48 -1.01 3.16
C PHE A 54 14.56 -2.52 3.39
N ALA A 55 13.50 -3.15 3.91
CA ALA A 55 13.43 -4.61 4.06
C ALA A 55 13.52 -5.33 2.70
N MET A 56 12.93 -4.75 1.64
CA MET A 56 13.05 -5.31 0.29
C MET A 56 14.50 -5.25 -0.20
N LEU A 57 15.22 -4.15 0.04
CA LEU A 57 16.62 -3.99 -0.34
C LEU A 57 17.58 -4.89 0.45
N SER A 58 17.31 -5.11 1.73
CA SER A 58 18.19 -5.89 2.62
C SER A 58 17.91 -7.39 2.62
N SER A 59 16.86 -7.84 1.92
CA SER A 59 16.46 -9.24 1.79
C SER A 59 17.59 -10.11 1.23
N ILE A 60 17.50 -11.43 1.47
CA ILE A 60 18.56 -12.39 1.13
C ILE A 60 18.39 -13.01 -0.26
N ASP A 61 17.17 -13.06 -0.79
CA ASP A 61 16.85 -13.54 -2.14
C ASP A 61 15.58 -12.87 -2.67
N TYR A 62 15.43 -12.79 -3.99
CA TYR A 62 14.32 -12.06 -4.58
C TYR A 62 12.96 -12.75 -4.41
N ARG A 63 12.88 -14.08 -4.32
CA ARG A 63 11.60 -14.76 -4.06
C ARG A 63 11.04 -14.34 -2.71
N ARG A 64 11.87 -14.38 -1.66
CA ARG A 64 11.51 -13.88 -0.34
C ARG A 64 11.22 -12.37 -0.34
N THR A 65 11.94 -11.59 -1.15
CA THR A 65 11.62 -10.16 -1.32
C THR A 65 10.20 -9.96 -1.84
N LEU A 66 9.76 -10.73 -2.84
CA LEU A 66 8.42 -10.57 -3.41
C LEU A 66 7.33 -11.11 -2.47
N GLU A 67 7.59 -12.21 -1.77
CA GLU A 67 6.71 -12.71 -0.69
C GLU A 67 6.53 -11.67 0.41
N PHE A 68 7.63 -11.06 0.87
CA PHE A 68 7.62 -9.95 1.82
C PHE A 68 6.82 -8.76 1.27
N ALA A 69 7.04 -8.39 0.00
CA ALA A 69 6.34 -7.29 -0.63
C ALA A 69 4.82 -7.51 -0.66
N VAL A 70 4.35 -8.72 -0.98
CA VAL A 70 2.92 -9.08 -0.89
C VAL A 70 2.43 -8.97 0.56
N LYS A 71 3.13 -9.60 1.52
CA LYS A 71 2.71 -9.70 2.91
C LYS A 71 2.61 -8.34 3.61
N TYR A 72 3.57 -7.45 3.36
CA TYR A 72 3.68 -6.15 4.03
C TYR A 72 3.13 -4.99 3.19
N HIS A 73 2.47 -5.27 2.05
CA HIS A 73 1.98 -4.25 1.11
C HIS A 73 1.11 -3.16 1.76
N GLN A 74 0.41 -3.46 2.86
CA GLN A 74 -0.39 -2.47 3.58
C GLN A 74 0.41 -1.28 4.15
N LEU A 75 1.71 -1.45 4.37
CA LEU A 75 2.62 -0.37 4.78
C LEU A 75 2.87 0.65 3.65
N ALA A 76 2.55 0.29 2.40
CA ALA A 76 2.72 1.13 1.22
C ALA A 76 1.54 2.09 0.95
N THR A 77 0.56 2.18 1.85
CA THR A 77 -0.72 2.91 1.64
C THR A 77 -1.41 2.50 0.33
N PRO A 78 -1.77 1.23 0.18
CA PRO A 78 -2.07 0.67 -1.13
C PRO A 78 -3.45 1.06 -1.66
N LEU A 79 -3.54 1.32 -2.97
CA LEU A 79 -4.79 1.48 -3.73
C LEU A 79 -5.22 0.19 -4.44
N VAL A 80 -4.39 -0.85 -4.39
CA VAL A 80 -4.62 -2.17 -4.98
C VAL A 80 -4.36 -3.25 -3.94
N THR A 81 -4.94 -4.43 -4.12
CA THR A 81 -4.38 -5.65 -3.54
C THR A 81 -3.41 -6.27 -4.54
N MET A 82 -2.37 -6.91 -3.99
CA MET A 82 -1.31 -7.54 -4.78
C MET A 82 -1.24 -9.02 -4.44
N GLY A 83 -1.06 -9.85 -5.45
CA GLY A 83 -0.66 -11.24 -5.32
C GLY A 83 0.54 -11.52 -6.22
N PHE A 84 1.34 -12.51 -5.85
CA PHE A 84 2.47 -12.96 -6.65
C PHE A 84 2.42 -14.48 -6.82
N LYS A 85 2.76 -14.96 -8.02
CA LYS A 85 2.95 -16.38 -8.30
C LYS A 85 4.06 -16.57 -9.32
N GLU A 86 4.74 -17.71 -9.24
CA GLU A 86 5.68 -18.16 -10.26
C GLU A 86 5.03 -19.32 -11.03
N ASN A 87 4.99 -19.25 -12.36
CA ASN A 87 4.40 -20.28 -13.21
C ASN A 87 5.06 -20.29 -14.59
N ASP A 88 5.36 -21.46 -15.14
CA ASP A 88 5.89 -21.66 -16.50
C ASP A 88 7.05 -20.71 -16.87
N GLY A 89 8.03 -20.57 -15.98
CA GLY A 89 9.19 -19.69 -16.19
C GLY A 89 8.87 -18.19 -16.13
N CYS A 90 7.71 -17.81 -15.59
CA CYS A 90 7.29 -16.42 -15.40
C CYS A 90 7.06 -16.11 -13.93
N GLY A 91 7.60 -14.98 -13.47
CA GLY A 91 7.08 -14.29 -12.30
C GLY A 91 5.86 -13.48 -12.70
N ILE A 92 4.75 -13.63 -11.97
CA ILE A 92 3.46 -13.03 -12.30
C ILE A 92 2.92 -12.29 -11.08
N TRP A 93 2.82 -10.98 -11.21
CA TRP A 93 2.08 -10.15 -10.27
C TRP A 93 0.64 -10.02 -10.71
N LEU A 94 -0.29 -10.13 -9.76
CA LEU A 94 -1.72 -9.93 -9.95
C LEU A 94 -2.16 -8.69 -9.17
N LEU A 95 -2.85 -7.77 -9.84
CA LEU A 95 -3.31 -6.51 -9.26
C LEU A 95 -4.82 -6.40 -9.30
N ASN A 96 -5.42 -6.13 -8.15
CA ASN A 96 -6.85 -5.82 -8.06
C ASN A 96 -7.02 -4.47 -7.37
N PRO A 97 -7.38 -3.40 -8.09
CA PRO A 97 -7.77 -2.14 -7.47
C PRO A 97 -8.81 -2.34 -6.38
N LEU A 98 -8.64 -1.65 -5.25
CA LEU A 98 -9.59 -1.76 -4.15
C LEU A 98 -10.97 -1.34 -4.62
N SER A 99 -12.01 -2.12 -4.27
CA SER A 99 -13.38 -1.75 -4.60
C SER A 99 -13.82 -0.58 -3.73
N TYR A 100 -13.97 0.59 -4.33
CA TYR A 100 -14.43 1.81 -3.67
C TYR A 100 -15.51 2.46 -4.54
N ALA A 101 -16.60 2.91 -3.91
CA ALA A 101 -17.76 3.46 -4.63
C ALA A 101 -17.44 4.67 -5.54
N ARG A 102 -16.29 5.32 -5.34
CA ARG A 102 -15.82 6.49 -6.10
C ARG A 102 -14.85 6.15 -7.24
N ILE A 103 -14.49 4.89 -7.43
CA ILE A 103 -13.57 4.49 -8.50
C ILE A 103 -14.39 4.20 -9.74
N ASP A 104 -14.44 5.17 -10.65
CA ASP A 104 -14.98 4.99 -11.99
C ASP A 104 -13.96 4.31 -12.93
N ALA A 105 -14.35 4.06 -14.18
CA ALA A 105 -13.49 3.41 -15.16
C ALA A 105 -12.19 4.19 -15.47
N ARG A 106 -12.24 5.53 -15.42
CA ARG A 106 -11.07 6.38 -15.69
C ARG A 106 -10.07 6.30 -14.54
N LEU A 107 -10.55 6.43 -13.31
CA LEU A 107 -9.72 6.33 -12.11
C LEU A 107 -9.18 4.91 -11.93
N TYR A 108 -9.98 3.89 -12.26
CA TYR A 108 -9.54 2.50 -12.28
C TYR A 108 -8.30 2.33 -13.19
N LYS A 109 -8.41 2.78 -14.45
CA LYS A 109 -7.31 2.74 -15.42
C LYS A 109 -6.08 3.48 -14.89
N PHE A 110 -6.27 4.67 -14.33
CA PHE A 110 -5.18 5.47 -13.73
C PHE A 110 -4.46 4.71 -12.63
N ILE A 111 -5.19 4.10 -11.68
CA ILE A 111 -4.61 3.37 -10.56
C ILE A 111 -3.81 2.17 -11.06
N VAL A 112 -4.33 1.40 -12.02
CA VAL A 112 -3.64 0.24 -12.60
C VAL A 112 -2.33 0.65 -13.29
N GLU A 113 -2.39 1.66 -14.17
CA GLU A 113 -1.20 2.14 -14.89
C GLU A 113 -0.14 2.73 -13.95
N MET A 114 -0.57 3.53 -12.96
CA MET A 114 0.34 4.06 -11.94
C MET A 114 1.00 2.93 -11.14
N GLN A 115 0.23 1.92 -10.74
CA GLN A 115 0.77 0.79 -10.00
C GLN A 115 1.80 -0.01 -10.81
N PHE A 116 1.58 -0.21 -12.11
CA PHE A 116 2.59 -0.84 -12.97
C PHE A 116 3.87 -0.03 -13.07
N GLY A 117 3.78 1.30 -13.15
CA GLY A 117 4.95 2.19 -13.09
C GLY A 117 5.72 2.02 -11.77
N ILE A 118 5.01 2.02 -10.64
CA ILE A 118 5.60 1.80 -9.31
C ILE A 118 6.33 0.46 -9.29
N MET A 119 5.66 -0.61 -9.71
CA MET A 119 6.24 -1.95 -9.68
C MET A 119 7.50 -2.05 -10.52
N LEU A 120 7.50 -1.50 -11.73
CA LEU A 120 8.68 -1.53 -12.59
C LEU A 120 9.85 -0.75 -11.96
N SER A 121 9.56 0.41 -11.36
CA SER A 121 10.56 1.21 -10.65
C SER A 121 11.16 0.44 -9.47
N LEU A 122 10.30 -0.14 -8.62
CA LEU A 122 10.76 -0.90 -7.46
C LEU A 122 11.58 -2.13 -7.84
N HIS A 123 11.16 -2.89 -8.86
CA HIS A 123 11.98 -4.01 -9.34
C HIS A 123 13.34 -3.53 -9.84
N ARG A 124 13.41 -2.37 -10.50
CA ARG A 124 14.71 -1.80 -10.90
C ARG A 124 15.57 -1.35 -9.72
N ASP A 125 14.96 -0.86 -8.65
CA ASP A 125 15.70 -0.48 -7.44
C ASP A 125 16.37 -1.68 -6.77
N PHE A 126 15.70 -2.84 -6.66
CA PHE A 126 16.28 -4.01 -5.97
C PHE A 126 16.87 -5.09 -6.89
N MET A 127 16.38 -5.28 -8.13
CA MET A 127 16.92 -6.23 -9.13
C MET A 127 17.90 -5.59 -10.12
N GLY A 128 18.02 -4.26 -10.10
CA GLY A 128 18.91 -3.50 -10.99
C GLY A 128 18.21 -2.87 -12.18
N SER A 129 18.82 -1.81 -12.72
CA SER A 129 18.23 -0.95 -13.76
C SER A 129 17.91 -1.66 -15.08
N SER A 130 18.52 -2.82 -15.33
CA SER A 130 18.27 -3.66 -16.49
C SER A 130 16.99 -4.50 -16.37
N PHE A 131 16.30 -4.50 -15.23
CA PHE A 131 15.03 -5.21 -15.10
C PHE A 131 13.99 -4.68 -16.09
N PHE A 132 13.30 -5.62 -16.74
CA PHE A 132 12.23 -5.36 -17.70
C PHE A 132 11.07 -6.33 -17.51
N ALA A 133 9.86 -5.85 -17.77
CA ALA A 133 8.69 -6.71 -17.86
C ALA A 133 8.68 -7.45 -19.21
N ARG A 134 8.19 -8.68 -19.22
CA ARG A 134 7.88 -9.42 -20.44
C ARG A 134 6.63 -8.87 -21.09
N GLU A 135 5.60 -8.61 -20.29
CA GLU A 135 4.34 -8.01 -20.74
C GLU A 135 3.52 -7.48 -19.54
N PHE A 136 2.55 -6.63 -19.87
CA PHE A 136 1.48 -6.20 -18.97
C PHE A 136 0.14 -6.65 -19.53
N GLN A 137 -0.74 -7.14 -18.66
CA GLN A 137 -2.11 -7.49 -19.02
C GLN A 137 -3.06 -6.57 -18.27
N VAL A 138 -4.11 -6.10 -18.94
CA VAL A 138 -5.11 -5.21 -18.35
C VAL A 138 -6.51 -5.64 -18.70
N THR A 139 -7.43 -5.45 -17.75
CA THR A 139 -8.84 -5.86 -17.91
C THR A 139 -9.65 -4.88 -18.76
N TYR A 140 -9.25 -3.62 -18.79
CA TYR A 140 -9.93 -2.60 -19.58
C TYR A 140 -9.64 -2.75 -21.07
N SER A 141 -10.60 -2.33 -21.89
CA SER A 141 -10.49 -2.37 -23.35
C SER A 141 -9.42 -1.42 -23.87
N SER A 142 -8.88 -1.72 -25.05
CA SER A 142 -7.93 -0.85 -25.73
C SER A 142 -8.56 0.51 -26.03
N SER A 143 -7.70 1.54 -26.04
CA SER A 143 -8.05 2.89 -26.51
C SER A 143 -7.47 3.13 -27.89
N SER A 144 -7.84 4.24 -28.54
CA SER A 144 -7.30 4.64 -29.85
C SER A 144 -5.77 4.75 -29.88
N ASP A 145 -5.13 4.96 -28.73
CA ASP A 145 -3.66 5.08 -28.59
C ASP A 145 -2.97 3.78 -28.15
N ALA A 146 -3.65 2.62 -28.21
CA ALA A 146 -3.11 1.33 -27.75
C ALA A 146 -1.77 0.97 -28.41
N SER A 147 -1.55 1.35 -29.66
CA SER A 147 -0.29 1.11 -30.39
C SER A 147 0.94 1.77 -29.74
N LYS A 148 0.75 2.83 -28.95
CA LYS A 148 1.85 3.55 -28.30
C LYS A 148 2.22 2.97 -26.93
N TYR A 149 1.36 2.17 -26.31
CA TYR A 149 1.57 1.63 -24.97
C TYR A 149 2.87 0.84 -24.85
N ALA A 150 3.17 0.00 -25.84
CA ALA A 150 4.36 -0.84 -25.80
C ALA A 150 5.66 -0.03 -25.70
N ALA A 151 5.74 1.10 -26.43
CA ALA A 151 6.89 1.98 -26.39
C ALA A 151 7.04 2.67 -25.03
N PHE A 152 5.93 3.08 -24.41
CA PHE A 152 5.96 3.77 -23.12
C PHE A 152 6.23 2.84 -21.95
N PHE A 153 5.63 1.65 -21.97
CA PHE A 153 5.79 0.66 -20.90
C PHE A 153 7.10 -0.13 -21.02
N GLY A 154 7.74 -0.07 -22.20
CA GLY A 154 8.94 -0.85 -22.51
C GLY A 154 8.65 -2.35 -22.68
N ALA A 155 7.38 -2.74 -22.79
CA ALA A 155 6.92 -4.11 -22.99
C ALA A 155 5.50 -4.10 -23.59
N PRO A 156 5.08 -5.17 -24.29
CA PRO A 156 3.70 -5.32 -24.78
C PRO A 156 2.66 -5.13 -23.68
N VAL A 157 1.53 -4.50 -24.04
CA VAL A 157 0.35 -4.35 -23.18
C VAL A 157 -0.83 -5.05 -23.84
N LEU A 158 -1.36 -6.09 -23.20
CA LEU A 158 -2.49 -6.87 -23.67
C LEU A 158 -3.77 -6.39 -22.99
N PHE A 159 -4.74 -5.97 -23.79
CA PHE A 159 -6.01 -5.40 -23.31
C PHE A 159 -7.12 -6.43 -23.25
N GLY A 160 -8.18 -6.15 -22.48
CA GLY A 160 -9.36 -7.02 -22.35
C GLY A 160 -9.07 -8.39 -21.74
N GLN A 161 -8.04 -8.48 -20.91
CA GLN A 161 -7.62 -9.73 -20.25
C GLN A 161 -8.48 -10.00 -19.00
N SER A 162 -8.42 -11.22 -18.48
CA SER A 162 -9.21 -11.62 -17.30
C SER A 162 -8.73 -11.00 -15.98
N ALA A 163 -7.47 -10.55 -15.92
CA ALA A 163 -6.86 -9.93 -14.74
C ALA A 163 -5.86 -8.84 -15.15
N ASN A 164 -5.59 -7.91 -14.23
CA ASN A 164 -4.45 -7.01 -14.39
C ASN A 164 -3.19 -7.72 -13.88
N SER A 165 -2.17 -7.84 -14.72
CA SER A 165 -0.95 -8.53 -14.35
C SER A 165 0.31 -7.93 -14.97
N LEU A 166 1.42 -8.11 -14.28
CA LEU A 166 2.77 -7.82 -14.77
C LEU A 166 3.52 -9.15 -14.79
N LEU A 167 3.99 -9.54 -15.97
CA LEU A 167 4.76 -10.75 -16.17
C LEU A 167 6.21 -10.39 -16.46
N PHE A 168 7.14 -11.16 -15.91
CA PHE A 168 8.57 -11.08 -16.20
C PHE A 168 9.19 -12.47 -16.13
N ASP A 169 10.40 -12.60 -16.67
CA ASP A 169 11.14 -13.87 -16.65
C ASP A 169 11.46 -14.30 -15.22
N SER A 170 11.09 -15.52 -14.81
CA SER A 170 11.33 -15.95 -13.43
C SER A 170 12.81 -16.16 -13.11
N GLY A 171 13.70 -16.23 -14.11
CA GLY A 171 15.15 -16.26 -13.90
C GLY A 171 15.70 -15.03 -13.19
N TRP A 172 14.99 -13.89 -13.22
CA TRP A 172 15.33 -12.74 -12.38
C TRP A 172 15.28 -13.07 -10.88
N LEU A 173 14.45 -14.03 -10.46
CA LEU A 173 14.24 -14.40 -9.06
C LEU A 173 15.37 -15.24 -8.47
N ASP A 174 16.25 -15.78 -9.31
CA ASP A 174 17.40 -16.58 -8.87
C ASP A 174 18.56 -15.70 -8.34
N GLY A 175 18.46 -14.39 -8.53
CA GLY A 175 19.42 -13.43 -7.98
C GLY A 175 19.17 -13.08 -6.51
N THR A 176 20.12 -12.33 -5.96
CA THR A 176 20.05 -11.79 -4.60
C THR A 176 20.18 -10.26 -4.62
N PRO A 177 19.49 -9.54 -3.72
CA PRO A 177 19.65 -8.09 -3.61
C PRO A 177 21.10 -7.70 -3.31
N ARG A 178 21.59 -6.64 -3.97
CA ARG A 178 22.97 -6.14 -3.77
C ARG A 178 23.28 -5.74 -2.33
N LEU A 179 22.27 -5.26 -1.60
CA LEU A 179 22.38 -4.84 -0.20
C LEU A 179 21.93 -5.94 0.77
N GLY A 180 21.80 -7.19 0.30
CA GLY A 180 21.33 -8.31 1.10
C GLY A 180 22.18 -8.55 2.35
N ASN A 181 21.54 -8.54 3.51
CA ASN A 181 22.18 -8.76 4.80
C ASN A 181 21.16 -9.36 5.78
N GLN A 182 21.36 -10.62 6.18
CA GLN A 182 20.40 -11.37 6.97
C GLN A 182 20.09 -10.74 8.34
N ILE A 183 21.12 -10.22 9.03
CA ILE A 183 20.95 -9.59 10.34
C ILE A 183 20.11 -8.33 10.20
N THR A 184 20.49 -7.46 9.26
CA THR A 184 19.77 -6.22 8.97
C THR A 184 18.34 -6.50 8.56
N HIS A 185 18.11 -7.45 7.66
CA HIS A 185 16.78 -7.83 7.21
C HIS A 185 15.89 -8.27 8.38
N SER A 186 16.38 -9.13 9.25
CA SER A 186 15.64 -9.57 10.45
C SER A 186 15.20 -8.38 11.32
N THR A 187 16.12 -7.45 11.60
CA THR A 187 15.81 -6.24 12.38
C THR A 187 14.76 -5.37 11.69
N VAL A 188 14.88 -5.14 10.39
CA VAL A 188 13.95 -4.28 9.64
C VAL A 188 12.58 -4.94 9.51
N VAL A 189 12.50 -6.27 9.36
CA VAL A 189 11.25 -7.02 9.39
C VAL A 189 10.54 -6.83 10.73
N SER A 190 11.25 -6.92 11.86
CA SER A 190 10.65 -6.66 13.18
C SER A 190 10.10 -5.24 13.33
N LEU A 191 10.76 -4.24 12.73
CA LEU A 191 10.22 -2.87 12.67
C LEU A 191 8.96 -2.78 11.82
N CYS A 192 8.91 -3.50 10.69
CA CYS A 192 7.73 -3.57 9.84
C CYS A 192 6.56 -4.27 10.57
N ASP A 193 6.82 -5.32 11.33
CA ASP A 193 5.82 -6.00 12.16
C ASP A 193 5.22 -5.04 13.19
N ALA A 194 6.06 -4.30 13.93
CA ALA A 194 5.61 -3.31 14.89
C ALA A 194 4.74 -2.20 14.24
N GLN A 195 5.10 -1.74 13.04
CA GLN A 195 4.29 -0.78 12.28
C GLN A 195 2.92 -1.35 11.88
N ILE A 196 2.88 -2.61 11.47
CA ILE A 196 1.63 -3.30 11.14
C ILE A 196 0.74 -3.43 12.38
N GLU A 197 1.30 -3.86 13.50
CA GLU A 197 0.58 -3.98 14.77
C GLU A 197 -0.01 -2.63 15.19
N GLU A 198 0.77 -1.55 15.09
CA GLU A 198 0.31 -0.20 15.36
C GLU A 198 -0.86 0.20 14.45
N PHE A 199 -0.78 -0.11 13.14
CA PHE A 199 -1.88 0.14 12.21
C PHE A 199 -3.14 -0.69 12.52
N GLN A 200 -2.98 -1.97 12.87
CA GLN A 200 -4.09 -2.85 13.21
C GLN A 200 -4.78 -2.42 14.50
N PHE A 201 -4.01 -2.08 15.52
CA PHE A 201 -4.50 -1.51 16.77
C PHE A 201 -5.32 -0.23 16.53
N ARG A 202 -4.95 0.57 15.52
CA ARG A 202 -5.69 1.78 15.11
C ARG A 202 -6.90 1.52 14.19
N ARG A 203 -7.06 0.32 13.62
CA ARG A 203 -8.20 -0.05 12.73
C ARG A 203 -9.22 -0.99 13.40
N GLY A 204 -8.82 -1.81 14.36
CA GLY A 204 -9.68 -2.76 15.08
C GLY A 204 -10.63 -2.09 16.08
N LEU A 205 -11.27 -2.89 16.93
CA LEU A 205 -12.14 -2.38 18.00
C LEU A 205 -11.41 -1.35 18.87
N VAL A 206 -10.13 -1.56 19.12
CA VAL A 206 -9.28 -0.59 19.82
C VAL A 206 -9.22 0.76 19.09
N GLY A 207 -9.10 0.74 17.78
CA GLY A 207 -9.12 1.93 16.93
C GLY A 207 -10.47 2.65 16.93
N GLU A 208 -11.58 1.91 16.95
CA GLU A 208 -12.93 2.48 17.07
C GLU A 208 -13.14 3.12 18.45
N VAL A 209 -12.73 2.44 19.52
CA VAL A 209 -12.72 2.99 20.88
C VAL A 209 -11.90 4.28 20.93
N ARG A 210 -10.69 4.27 20.33
CA ARG A 210 -9.82 5.44 20.26
C ARG A 210 -10.48 6.61 19.52
N LYS A 211 -11.13 6.37 18.38
CA LYS A 211 -11.87 7.41 17.63
C LYS A 211 -12.99 8.04 18.46
N ILE A 212 -13.72 7.24 19.23
CA ILE A 212 -14.79 7.73 20.12
C ILE A 212 -14.21 8.60 21.23
N LEU A 213 -13.10 8.18 21.83
CA LEU A 213 -12.42 8.94 22.89
C LEU A 213 -11.86 10.27 22.36
N VAL A 214 -11.22 10.29 21.19
CA VAL A 214 -10.72 11.53 20.55
C VAL A 214 -11.86 12.51 20.26
N LYS A 215 -13.00 12.04 19.73
CA LYS A 215 -14.17 12.91 19.49
C LYS A 215 -14.71 13.58 20.76
N ASN A 216 -14.42 13.01 21.93
CA ASN A 216 -14.92 13.48 23.21
C ASN A 216 -13.78 13.95 24.15
N LEU A 217 -12.62 14.37 23.63
CA LEU A 217 -11.46 14.82 24.43
C LEU A 217 -11.80 15.85 25.52
N MET A 218 -12.79 16.72 25.28
CA MET A 218 -13.24 17.75 26.23
C MET A 218 -14.21 17.24 27.30
N ARG A 219 -14.65 15.97 27.24
CA ARG A 219 -15.57 15.35 28.19
C ARG A 219 -15.08 13.97 28.62
N PRO A 220 -14.95 13.69 29.92
CA PRO A 220 -14.54 12.36 30.39
C PRO A 220 -15.54 11.31 29.91
N THR A 221 -15.15 10.54 28.90
CA THR A 221 -15.97 9.48 28.31
C THR A 221 -15.79 8.21 29.14
N ARG A 222 -16.88 7.69 29.70
CA ARG A 222 -16.84 6.46 30.48
C ARG A 222 -16.82 5.25 29.57
N PHE A 223 -16.35 4.12 30.08
CA PHE A 223 -16.32 2.85 29.33
C PHE A 223 -17.71 2.44 28.83
N GLN A 224 -18.75 2.70 29.64
CA GLN A 224 -20.15 2.46 29.29
C GLN A 224 -20.59 3.26 28.05
N ASP A 225 -20.18 4.53 27.95
CA ASP A 225 -20.53 5.41 26.82
C ASP A 225 -19.93 4.88 25.52
N VAL A 226 -18.69 4.40 25.59
CA VAL A 226 -18.01 3.79 24.44
C VAL A 226 -18.68 2.48 24.03
N ALA A 227 -19.08 1.64 24.99
CA ALA A 227 -19.81 0.40 24.72
C ALA A 227 -21.15 0.68 24.02
N GLN A 228 -21.89 1.68 24.48
CA GLN A 228 -23.13 2.13 23.85
C GLN A 228 -22.91 2.66 22.44
N ASN A 229 -21.90 3.51 22.22
CA ASN A 229 -21.57 4.02 20.88
C ASN A 229 -21.25 2.92 19.87
N LEU A 230 -20.71 1.79 20.35
CA LEU A 230 -20.35 0.63 19.52
C LEU A 230 -21.48 -0.42 19.44
N ASN A 231 -22.66 -0.14 20.01
CA ASN A 231 -23.77 -1.08 20.13
C ASN A 231 -23.36 -2.43 20.76
N MET A 232 -22.52 -2.37 21.80
CA MET A 232 -22.04 -3.55 22.53
C MET A 232 -22.35 -3.44 24.03
N SER A 233 -22.56 -4.58 24.69
CA SER A 233 -22.50 -4.61 26.15
C SER A 233 -21.06 -4.36 26.63
N GLU A 234 -20.89 -3.78 27.82
CA GLU A 234 -19.57 -3.59 28.44
C GLU A 234 -18.77 -4.91 28.53
N ARG A 235 -19.46 -6.02 28.83
CA ARG A 235 -18.84 -7.35 28.89
C ARG A 235 -18.31 -7.78 27.52
N THR A 236 -19.08 -7.57 26.46
CA THR A 236 -18.67 -7.89 25.08
C THR A 236 -17.49 -7.01 24.65
N LEU A 237 -17.55 -5.70 24.93
CA LEU A 237 -16.48 -4.76 24.62
C LEU A 237 -15.18 -5.16 25.33
N ARG A 238 -15.26 -5.47 26.63
CA ARG A 238 -14.10 -5.86 27.44
C ARG A 238 -13.48 -7.18 26.98
N ARG A 239 -14.31 -8.16 26.60
CA ARG A 239 -13.84 -9.44 26.04
C ARG A 239 -13.15 -9.25 24.69
N LYS A 240 -13.75 -8.48 23.78
CA LYS A 240 -13.17 -8.24 22.45
C LYS A 240 -11.89 -7.41 22.51
N LEU A 241 -11.81 -6.40 23.39
CA LEU A 241 -10.56 -5.65 23.62
C LEU A 241 -9.43 -6.56 24.11
N ARG A 242 -9.72 -7.49 25.03
CA ARG A 242 -8.74 -8.50 25.45
C ARG A 242 -8.36 -9.46 24.31
N GLY A 243 -9.29 -9.79 23.43
CA GLY A 243 -9.01 -10.58 22.22
C GLY A 243 -8.07 -9.88 21.23
N GLU A 244 -8.03 -8.54 21.25
CA GLU A 244 -7.05 -7.70 20.54
C GLU A 244 -5.84 -7.33 21.43
N ASN A 245 -5.56 -8.11 22.50
CA ASN A 245 -4.46 -7.88 23.45
C ASN A 245 -4.42 -6.47 24.07
N SER A 246 -5.60 -5.84 24.27
CA SER A 246 -5.72 -4.46 24.72
C SER A 246 -6.76 -4.29 25.84
N SER A 247 -6.87 -3.07 26.37
CA SER A 247 -7.84 -2.68 27.39
C SER A 247 -8.18 -1.20 27.27
N PHE A 248 -9.37 -0.82 27.76
CA PHE A 248 -9.82 0.58 27.73
C PHE A 248 -8.83 1.54 28.40
N ARG A 249 -8.22 1.12 29.51
CA ARG A 249 -7.24 1.92 30.24
C ARG A 249 -5.98 2.17 29.40
N GLN A 250 -5.45 1.15 28.73
CA GLN A 250 -4.30 1.29 27.83
C GLN A 250 -4.59 2.31 26.72
N VAL A 251 -5.78 2.27 26.11
CA VAL A 251 -6.18 3.22 25.06
C VAL A 251 -6.28 4.66 25.59
N VAL A 252 -6.78 4.86 26.81
CA VAL A 252 -6.86 6.18 27.45
C VAL A 252 -5.47 6.71 27.82
N ASP A 253 -4.60 5.86 28.38
CA ASP A 253 -3.25 6.24 28.78
C ASP A 253 -2.35 6.57 27.57
N GLU A 254 -2.54 5.89 26.44
CA GLU A 254 -1.91 6.25 25.17
C GLU A 254 -2.40 7.58 24.61
N LEU A 255 -3.72 7.81 24.62
CA LEU A 255 -4.27 9.09 24.16
C LEU A 255 -3.73 10.28 24.97
N ARG A 256 -3.55 10.11 26.29
CA ARG A 256 -2.95 11.13 27.15
C ARG A 256 -1.50 11.42 26.81
N ARG A 257 -0.73 10.38 26.44
CA ARG A 257 0.67 10.51 26.00
C ARG A 257 0.80 11.24 24.67
N ASP A 258 -0.14 11.04 23.75
CA ASP A 258 -0.11 11.68 22.43
C ASP A 258 -0.59 13.14 22.43
N THR A 259 -1.29 13.58 23.48
CA THR A 259 -1.79 14.95 23.64
C THR A 259 -1.01 15.78 24.67
N ALA A 260 -0.01 15.20 25.32
CA ALA A 260 0.91 15.86 26.24
C ALA A 260 2.18 16.32 25.51
#